data_AF-A0A834YQX5-F1
#
_entry.id   AF-A0A834YQX5-F1
#
_cell.length_a   1.000
_cell.length_b   1.000
_cell.length_c   1.000
_cell.angle_alpha   90.00
_cell.angle_beta   90.00
_cell.angle_gamma   90.00
#
_symmetry.space_group_name_H-M   'P 1'
#
loop_
_entity.id
_entity.type
_entity.pdbx_description
1 polymer ?
#
loop_
_entity_poly.entity_id
_entity_poly.type
_entity_poly.pdbx_seq_one_letter_code
_entity_poly.pdbx_strand_id
1 'polypeptide(L)'
;MWRLKLEEQIDYARSRLKNEKRILVILDDVWEKLNLEAVGIPFGDDHKGCKIVLTTRCQEVCHKMGIQTKAIPLNVLSKDDSWNLFRKYAGQGVDSPPLNVVAREVAKHCGGLPLALVTVGSALGGEDLQEWKKAALKLKEFKPTDNEDVDQDVFSCLKLSYNYVKGEETKSCFLLCCLFPEDHDIDIEVMARYGMGQGLFQYVETMEEARCRAHTAIKNLKASCLLSMLFVALPFSLLPRIRVCG
;
A
#
# COMPACT_ATOMS: atom_id res chain seq x y z
N MET A 1 -3.21 -29.71 -18.74
CA MET A 1 -4.57 -29.23 -18.39
C MET A 1 -4.57 -27.72 -18.11
N TRP A 2 -3.73 -27.20 -17.21
CA TRP A 2 -3.67 -25.76 -16.89
C TRP A 2 -3.23 -24.84 -18.05
N ARG A 3 -2.28 -25.29 -18.89
CA ARG A 3 -1.78 -24.51 -20.04
C ARG A 3 -2.85 -24.24 -21.10
N LEU A 4 -3.65 -25.26 -21.43
CA LEU A 4 -4.76 -25.13 -22.39
C LEU A 4 -5.83 -24.15 -21.90
N LYS A 5 -6.13 -24.19 -20.59
CA LYS A 5 -7.10 -23.26 -19.98
C LYS A 5 -6.61 -21.80 -19.98
N LEU A 6 -5.30 -21.59 -19.87
CA LEU A 6 -4.70 -20.26 -19.96
C LEU A 6 -4.71 -19.72 -21.40
N GLU A 7 -4.38 -20.57 -22.38
CA GLU A 7 -4.42 -20.23 -23.81
C GLU A 7 -5.84 -19.83 -24.26
N GLU A 8 -6.87 -20.57 -23.84
CA GLU A 8 -8.27 -20.22 -24.10
C GLU A 8 -8.68 -18.86 -23.50
N GLN A 9 -8.21 -18.55 -22.30
CA GLN A 9 -8.50 -17.25 -21.67
C GLN A 9 -7.80 -16.09 -22.38
N ILE A 10 -6.56 -16.29 -22.82
CA ILE A 10 -5.81 -15.30 -23.59
C ILE A 10 -6.51 -15.00 -24.91
N ASP A 11 -6.96 -16.02 -25.64
CA ASP A 11 -7.65 -15.84 -26.92
C ASP A 11 -9.02 -15.20 -26.76
N TYR A 12 -9.76 -15.57 -25.71
CA TYR A 12 -11.02 -14.91 -25.38
C TYR A 12 -10.83 -13.42 -25.05
N ALA A 13 -9.84 -13.10 -24.20
CA ALA A 13 -9.51 -11.72 -23.86
C ALA A 13 -9.10 -10.93 -25.10
N ARG A 14 -8.23 -11.49 -25.94
CA ARG A 14 -7.79 -10.88 -27.21
C ARG A 14 -8.95 -10.59 -28.15
N SER A 15 -9.85 -11.56 -28.36
CA SER A 15 -11.02 -11.42 -29.22
C SER A 15 -11.94 -10.30 -28.72
N ARG A 16 -12.22 -10.28 -27.42
CA ARG A 16 -13.02 -9.22 -26.81
C ARG A 16 -12.39 -7.85 -26.95
N LEU A 17 -11.10 -7.73 -26.68
CA LEU A 17 -10.39 -6.47 -26.79
C LEU A 17 -10.42 -5.98 -28.25
N LYS A 18 -10.15 -6.85 -29.24
CA LYS A 18 -10.16 -6.44 -30.65
C LYS A 18 -11.51 -5.93 -31.17
N ASN A 19 -12.63 -6.31 -30.53
CA ASN A 19 -13.97 -5.85 -30.91
C ASN A 19 -14.31 -4.45 -30.36
N GLU A 20 -13.57 -3.95 -29.38
CA GLU A 20 -13.84 -2.67 -28.73
C GLU A 20 -13.15 -1.51 -29.45
N LYS A 21 -13.89 -0.50 -29.89
CA LYS A 21 -13.31 0.61 -30.68
C LYS A 21 -12.17 1.37 -29.98
N ARG A 22 -12.23 1.47 -28.65
CA ARG A 22 -11.24 2.19 -27.82
C ARG A 22 -11.06 1.47 -26.49
N ILE A 23 -9.81 1.24 -26.11
CA ILE A 23 -9.45 0.47 -24.91
C ILE A 23 -8.35 1.20 -24.17
N LEU A 24 -8.44 1.22 -22.84
CA LEU A 24 -7.34 1.55 -21.96
C LEU A 24 -6.98 0.31 -21.14
N VAL A 25 -5.74 -0.16 -21.28
CA VAL A 25 -5.19 -1.23 -20.45
C VAL A 25 -4.21 -0.60 -19.45
N ILE A 26 -4.39 -0.91 -18.17
CA ILE A 26 -3.49 -0.47 -17.10
C ILE A 26 -2.76 -1.72 -16.60
N LEU A 27 -1.44 -1.70 -16.73
CA LEU A 27 -0.55 -2.74 -16.22
C LEU A 27 0.11 -2.19 -14.96
N ASP A 28 -0.41 -2.59 -13.82
CA ASP A 28 0.09 -2.13 -12.53
C ASP A 28 1.27 -2.98 -12.06
N ASP A 29 2.28 -2.32 -11.48
CA ASP A 29 3.46 -2.92 -10.83
C ASP A 29 4.24 -3.95 -11.67
N VAL A 30 4.75 -3.51 -12.82
CA VAL A 30 5.50 -4.37 -13.74
C VAL A 30 6.99 -4.42 -13.38
N TRP A 31 7.50 -5.62 -13.10
CA TRP A 31 8.90 -5.85 -12.70
C TRP A 31 9.83 -6.26 -13.85
N GLU A 32 9.29 -6.83 -14.93
CA GLU A 32 10.07 -7.32 -16.07
C GLU A 32 9.41 -7.01 -17.41
N LYS A 33 10.15 -7.25 -18.51
CA LYS A 33 9.62 -7.05 -19.86
C LYS A 33 8.43 -7.98 -20.12
N LEU A 34 7.27 -7.40 -20.41
CA LEU A 34 6.08 -8.15 -20.75
C LEU A 34 5.95 -8.34 -22.27
N ASN A 35 5.66 -9.56 -22.72
CA ASN A 35 5.21 -9.79 -24.09
C ASN A 35 3.69 -9.59 -24.17
N LEU A 36 3.27 -8.38 -24.58
CA LEU A 36 1.85 -7.98 -24.70
C LEU A 36 1.04 -8.93 -25.59
N GLU A 37 1.63 -9.41 -26.69
CA GLU A 37 0.96 -10.35 -27.58
C GLU A 37 0.72 -11.68 -26.88
N ALA A 38 1.73 -12.22 -26.18
CA ALA A 38 1.62 -13.49 -25.46
C ALA A 38 0.54 -13.48 -24.37
N VAL A 39 0.25 -12.31 -23.77
CA VAL A 39 -0.83 -12.15 -22.79
C VAL A 39 -2.17 -11.72 -23.41
N GLY A 40 -2.26 -11.64 -24.74
CA GLY A 40 -3.51 -11.37 -25.45
C GLY A 40 -3.88 -9.89 -25.56
N ILE A 41 -2.98 -8.97 -25.23
CA ILE A 41 -3.24 -7.52 -25.31
C ILE A 41 -2.91 -7.03 -26.72
N PRO A 42 -3.90 -6.57 -27.51
CA PRO A 42 -3.62 -6.02 -28.83
C PRO A 42 -3.03 -4.60 -28.70
N PHE A 43 -2.02 -4.26 -29.50
CA PHE A 43 -1.35 -2.96 -29.44
C PHE A 43 -0.84 -2.52 -30.81
N GLY A 44 -0.57 -1.21 -30.99
CA GLY A 44 -0.05 -0.69 -32.25
C GLY A 44 -1.05 -0.82 -33.41
N ASP A 45 -0.57 -1.33 -34.55
CA ASP A 45 -1.40 -1.51 -35.74
C ASP A 45 -2.47 -2.58 -35.59
N ASP A 46 -2.26 -3.55 -34.70
CA ASP A 46 -3.22 -4.58 -34.34
C ASP A 46 -4.49 -4.01 -33.70
N HIS A 47 -4.40 -2.84 -33.07
CA HIS A 47 -5.54 -2.10 -32.53
C HIS A 47 -5.21 -0.62 -32.25
N LYS A 48 -5.42 0.24 -33.25
CA LYS A 48 -5.09 1.69 -33.17
C LYS A 48 -5.81 2.45 -32.05
N GLY A 49 -6.95 1.92 -31.59
CA GLY A 49 -7.72 2.46 -30.46
C GLY A 49 -7.24 2.00 -29.08
N CYS A 50 -6.22 1.15 -29.00
CA CYS A 50 -5.71 0.63 -27.72
C CYS A 50 -4.63 1.56 -27.15
N LYS A 51 -4.79 1.95 -25.89
CA LYS A 51 -3.80 2.68 -25.09
C LYS A 51 -3.40 1.83 -23.90
N ILE A 52 -2.10 1.82 -23.62
CA ILE A 52 -1.54 1.06 -22.51
C ILE A 52 -0.82 2.05 -21.60
N VAL A 53 -1.13 1.98 -20.32
CA VAL A 53 -0.41 2.65 -19.24
C VAL A 53 0.23 1.55 -18.42
N LEU A 54 1.53 1.65 -18.14
CA LEU A 54 2.16 0.82 -17.12
C LEU A 54 2.64 1.67 -15.96
N THR A 55 2.67 1.07 -14.78
CA THR A 55 3.42 1.56 -13.63
C THR A 55 4.56 0.58 -13.34
N THR A 56 5.71 1.10 -12.94
CA THR A 56 6.87 0.29 -12.57
C THR A 56 7.78 1.10 -11.65
N ARG A 57 8.45 0.40 -10.73
CA ARG A 57 9.51 0.96 -9.88
C ARG A 57 10.88 0.93 -10.57
N CYS A 58 11.00 0.26 -11.72
CA CYS A 58 12.26 0.02 -12.42
C CYS A 58 12.29 0.71 -13.79
N GLN A 59 13.12 1.74 -13.94
CA GLN A 59 13.25 2.48 -15.21
C GLN A 59 13.72 1.58 -16.37
N GLU A 60 14.49 0.52 -16.10
CA GLU A 60 14.90 -0.43 -17.13
C GLU A 60 13.72 -1.15 -17.79
N VAL A 61 12.62 -1.38 -17.05
CA VAL A 61 11.40 -1.98 -17.60
C VAL A 61 10.82 -1.06 -18.67
N CYS A 62 10.77 0.25 -18.42
CA CYS A 62 10.33 1.23 -19.43
C CYS A 62 11.18 1.13 -20.71
N HIS A 63 12.52 1.04 -20.57
CA HIS A 63 13.42 0.88 -21.72
C HIS A 63 13.18 -0.44 -22.47
N LYS A 64 13.08 -1.56 -21.74
CA LYS A 64 12.81 -2.90 -22.31
C LYS A 64 11.45 -2.99 -23.02
N MET A 65 10.48 -2.19 -22.58
CA MET A 65 9.15 -2.02 -23.18
C MET A 65 9.13 -1.01 -24.34
N GLY A 66 10.28 -0.40 -24.70
CA GLY A 66 10.39 0.57 -25.80
C GLY A 66 9.80 1.95 -25.49
N ILE A 67 9.61 2.28 -24.21
CA ILE A 67 9.03 3.55 -23.76
C ILE A 67 10.18 4.52 -23.48
N GLN A 68 10.62 5.23 -24.52
CA GLN A 68 11.77 6.14 -24.41
C GLN A 68 11.37 7.60 -24.12
N THR A 69 10.25 8.07 -24.66
CA THR A 69 9.88 9.51 -24.61
C THR A 69 8.59 9.81 -23.85
N LYS A 70 7.87 8.78 -23.40
CA LYS A 70 6.56 8.90 -22.74
C LYS A 70 6.59 8.49 -21.27
N ALA A 71 7.75 8.15 -20.73
CA ALA A 71 7.91 7.84 -19.32
C ALA A 71 7.66 9.11 -18.51
N ILE A 72 6.79 9.02 -17.50
CA ILE A 72 6.51 10.12 -16.58
C ILE A 72 7.15 9.71 -15.24
N PRO A 73 8.33 10.28 -14.89
CA PRO A 73 8.92 10.00 -13.59
C PRO A 73 8.03 10.57 -12.49
N LEU A 74 7.67 9.74 -11.51
CA LEU A 74 6.97 10.19 -10.31
C LEU A 74 8.01 10.65 -9.29
N ASN A 75 8.09 11.96 -9.11
CA ASN A 75 8.94 12.57 -8.10
C ASN A 75 8.23 12.59 -6.74
N VAL A 76 9.00 12.78 -5.67
CA VAL A 76 8.46 13.08 -4.34
C VAL A 76 7.63 14.38 -4.37
N LEU A 77 6.72 14.52 -3.42
CA LEU A 77 5.88 15.71 -3.33
C LEU A 77 6.71 16.96 -3.01
N SER A 78 6.22 18.11 -3.48
CA SER A 78 6.77 19.40 -3.09
C SER A 78 6.62 19.61 -1.58
N LYS A 79 7.38 20.55 -0.98
CA LYS A 79 7.27 20.83 0.46
C LYS A 79 5.86 21.25 0.87
N ASP A 80 5.19 22.02 0.03
CA ASP A 80 3.84 22.53 0.29
C ASP A 80 2.80 21.41 0.15
N ASP A 81 2.89 20.60 -0.91
CA ASP A 81 2.00 19.44 -1.09
C ASP A 81 2.21 18.39 0.00
N SER A 82 3.46 18.16 0.40
CA SER A 82 3.81 17.27 1.50
C SER A 82 3.18 17.73 2.80
N TRP A 83 3.29 19.02 3.12
CA TRP A 83 2.70 19.58 4.32
C TRP A 83 1.17 19.52 4.28
N ASN A 84 0.55 19.84 3.14
CA ASN A 84 -0.90 19.77 2.97
C ASN A 84 -1.42 18.35 3.14
N LEU A 85 -0.73 17.36 2.55
CA LEU A 85 -1.07 15.95 2.72
C LEU A 85 -0.88 15.51 4.17
N PHE A 86 0.25 15.82 4.79
CA PHE A 86 0.54 15.48 6.18
C PHE A 86 -0.51 16.06 7.15
N ARG A 87 -0.81 17.36 7.02
CA ARG A 87 -1.83 18.07 7.81
C ARG A 87 -3.19 17.40 7.71
N LYS A 88 -3.58 16.92 6.52
CA LYS A 88 -4.85 16.24 6.30
C LYS A 88 -5.01 14.99 7.18
N TYR A 89 -3.94 14.24 7.39
CA TYR A 89 -3.97 12.98 8.14
C TYR A 89 -3.59 13.16 9.63
N ALA A 90 -2.70 14.11 9.95
CA ALA A 90 -2.35 14.43 11.32
C ALA A 90 -3.43 15.25 12.07
N GLY A 91 -4.36 15.84 11.33
CA GLY A 91 -5.44 16.67 11.87
C GLY A 91 -5.02 18.12 12.10
N GLN A 92 -6.01 19.02 12.19
CA GLN A 92 -5.78 20.48 12.24
C GLN A 92 -5.00 20.97 13.48
N GLY A 93 -4.92 20.15 14.54
CA GLY A 93 -4.16 20.50 15.75
C GLY A 93 -2.69 20.82 15.46
N VAL A 94 -2.11 20.26 14.38
CA VAL A 94 -0.73 20.50 13.99
C VAL A 94 -0.46 21.93 13.50
N ASP A 95 -1.48 22.77 13.30
CA ASP A 95 -1.29 24.17 12.92
C ASP A 95 -1.05 25.10 14.11
N SER A 96 -1.38 24.64 15.32
CA SER A 96 -1.24 25.43 16.54
C SER A 96 0.20 25.40 17.08
N PRO A 97 0.80 26.54 17.43
CA PRO A 97 2.03 26.56 18.23
C PRO A 97 1.77 25.98 19.64
N PRO A 98 2.74 25.30 20.25
CA PRO A 98 4.09 25.01 19.76
C PRO A 98 4.19 23.77 18.84
N LEU A 99 3.09 23.03 18.65
CA LEU A 99 3.10 21.76 17.92
C LEU A 99 3.50 21.92 16.45
N ASN A 100 3.13 23.03 15.79
CA ASN A 100 3.43 23.25 14.38
C ASN A 100 4.91 23.10 14.01
N VAL A 101 5.81 23.57 14.88
CA VAL A 101 7.25 23.50 14.63
C VAL A 101 7.72 22.04 14.57
N VAL A 102 7.30 21.23 15.55
CA VAL A 102 7.67 19.82 15.65
C VAL A 102 6.99 19.00 14.54
N ALA A 103 5.71 19.27 14.26
CA ALA A 103 4.98 18.56 13.22
C ALA A 103 5.59 18.80 11.82
N ARG A 104 6.04 20.02 11.53
CA ARG A 104 6.76 20.32 10.28
C ARG A 104 8.11 19.64 10.21
N GLU A 105 8.82 19.51 11.33
CA GLU A 105 10.08 18.75 11.39
C GLU A 105 9.83 17.27 11.10
N VAL A 106 8.80 16.66 11.69
CA VAL A 106 8.40 15.27 11.40
C VAL A 106 8.02 15.08 9.93
N ALA A 107 7.19 15.97 9.37
CA ALA A 107 6.81 15.90 7.96
C ALA A 107 8.01 16.01 7.01
N LYS A 108 9.04 16.79 7.40
CA LYS A 108 10.28 16.90 6.63
C LYS A 108 11.07 15.59 6.62
N HIS A 109 11.08 14.85 7.72
CA HIS A 109 11.73 13.53 7.78
C HIS A 109 11.04 12.48 6.89
N CYS A 110 9.77 12.69 6.51
CA CYS A 110 9.05 11.80 5.60
C CYS A 110 9.49 11.94 4.12
N GLY A 111 10.48 12.80 3.81
CA GLY A 111 11.11 12.87 2.48
C GLY A 111 10.19 13.31 1.32
N GLY A 112 8.99 13.80 1.61
CA GLY A 112 7.97 14.08 0.59
C GLY A 112 7.30 12.84 0.00
N LEU A 113 7.49 11.67 0.62
CA LEU A 113 6.89 10.42 0.17
C LEU A 113 5.44 10.34 0.67
N PRO A 114 4.45 10.20 -0.23
CA PRO A 114 3.04 10.18 0.15
C PRO A 114 2.72 9.12 1.21
N LEU A 115 3.28 7.91 1.06
CA LEU A 115 3.07 6.81 2.01
C LEU A 115 3.56 7.21 3.40
N ALA A 116 4.82 7.63 3.54
CA ALA A 116 5.39 8.04 4.82
C ALA A 116 4.60 9.18 5.48
N LEU A 117 4.23 10.22 4.71
CA LEU A 117 3.46 11.36 5.22
C LEU A 117 2.09 10.95 5.77
N VAL A 118 1.38 10.09 5.04
CA VAL A 118 0.05 9.60 5.43
C VAL A 118 0.17 8.70 6.66
N THR A 119 1.08 7.73 6.66
CA THR A 119 1.19 6.76 7.76
C THR A 119 1.68 7.43 9.04
N VAL A 120 2.67 8.34 8.98
CA VAL A 120 3.18 9.04 10.19
C VAL A 120 2.16 10.08 10.67
N GLY A 121 1.54 10.82 9.76
CA GLY A 121 0.50 11.78 10.09
C GLY A 121 -0.66 11.12 10.83
N SER A 122 -1.21 10.02 10.29
CA SER A 122 -2.29 9.26 10.93
C SER A 122 -1.90 8.68 12.28
N ALA A 123 -0.65 8.22 12.43
CA ALA A 123 -0.18 7.59 13.65
C ALA A 123 0.00 8.58 14.83
N LEU A 124 0.44 9.81 14.54
CA LEU A 124 0.62 10.86 15.55
C LEU A 124 -0.61 11.77 15.72
N GLY A 125 -1.61 11.60 14.85
CA GLY A 125 -2.85 12.37 14.90
C GLY A 125 -3.57 12.20 16.24
N GLY A 126 -3.73 13.30 16.97
CA GLY A 126 -4.36 13.31 18.30
C GLY A 126 -3.43 13.02 19.48
N GLU A 127 -2.14 12.77 19.24
CA GLU A 127 -1.13 12.65 20.30
C GLU A 127 -0.66 14.03 20.79
N ASP A 128 -0.09 14.08 22.01
CA ASP A 128 0.36 15.33 22.62
C ASP A 128 1.76 15.78 22.17
N LEU A 129 2.10 17.04 22.48
CA LEU A 129 3.37 17.64 22.09
C LEU A 129 4.62 16.82 22.48
N GLN A 130 4.61 16.12 23.62
CA GLN A 130 5.75 15.34 24.07
C GLN A 130 5.93 14.10 23.21
N GLU A 131 4.84 13.42 22.85
CA GLU A 131 4.90 12.30 21.91
C GLU A 131 5.36 12.74 20.52
N TRP A 132 4.94 13.93 20.06
CA TRP A 132 5.47 14.51 18.81
C TRP A 132 6.98 14.77 18.87
N LYS A 133 7.50 15.32 19.97
CA LYS A 133 8.95 15.56 20.14
C LYS A 133 9.73 14.25 20.17
N LYS A 134 9.20 13.25 20.87
CA LYS A 134 9.78 11.91 20.95
C LYS A 134 9.79 11.22 19.58
N ALA A 135 8.74 11.37 18.79
CA ALA A 135 8.69 10.88 17.42
C ALA A 135 9.74 11.55 16.54
N ALA A 136 9.88 12.87 16.61
CA ALA A 136 10.91 13.62 15.89
C ALA A 136 12.33 13.15 16.25
N LEU A 137 12.61 12.95 17.54
CA LEU A 137 13.89 12.41 18.00
C LEU A 137 14.16 11.00 17.44
N LYS A 138 13.18 10.10 17.48
CA LYS A 138 13.32 8.74 16.94
C LYS A 138 13.62 8.72 15.44
N LEU A 139 12.96 9.59 14.66
CA LEU A 139 13.24 9.71 13.22
C LEU A 139 14.64 10.25 12.97
N LYS A 140 15.09 11.21 13.79
CA LYS A 140 16.43 11.79 13.68
C LYS A 140 17.54 10.82 14.09
N GLU A 141 17.30 9.96 15.07
CA GLU A 141 18.25 8.97 15.57
C GLU A 141 18.28 7.68 14.73
N PHE A 142 17.33 7.51 13.80
CA PHE A 142 17.27 6.33 12.96
C PHE A 142 18.55 6.21 12.11
N LYS A 143 19.22 5.07 12.23
CA LYS A 143 20.41 4.76 11.43
C LYS A 143 20.00 3.78 10.32
N PRO A 144 20.18 4.15 9.04
CA PRO A 144 19.98 3.25 7.92
C PRO A 144 20.77 1.95 8.12
N THR A 145 20.17 0.80 7.83
CA THR A 145 20.91 -0.46 7.70
C THR A 145 21.49 -0.60 6.30
N ASP A 146 22.52 -1.44 6.13
CA ASP A 146 23.19 -1.69 4.83
C ASP A 146 22.33 -2.49 3.82
N ASN A 147 21.03 -2.59 4.02
CA ASN A 147 20.13 -3.27 3.08
C ASN A 147 19.78 -2.32 1.93
N GLU A 148 20.42 -2.53 0.77
CA GLU A 148 20.22 -1.74 -0.45
C GLU A 148 18.78 -1.84 -1.01
N ASP A 149 18.06 -2.92 -0.70
CA ASP A 149 16.72 -3.20 -1.23
C ASP A 149 15.58 -2.42 -0.55
N VAL A 150 15.85 -1.75 0.58
CA VAL A 150 14.83 -1.07 1.38
C VAL A 150 15.12 0.42 1.43
N ASP A 151 14.16 1.24 1.01
CA ASP A 151 14.20 2.68 1.28
C ASP A 151 14.14 2.90 2.80
N GLN A 152 15.29 3.28 3.36
CA GLN A 152 15.51 3.39 4.80
C GLN A 152 14.69 4.53 5.41
N ASP A 153 14.39 5.57 4.64
CA ASP A 153 13.56 6.69 5.07
C ASP A 153 12.09 6.22 5.18
N VAL A 154 11.60 5.47 4.19
CA VAL A 154 10.26 4.85 4.24
C VAL A 154 10.16 3.88 5.40
N PHE A 155 11.15 3.00 5.57
CA PHE A 155 11.15 2.01 6.64
C PHE A 155 11.14 2.66 8.02
N SER A 156 11.91 3.73 8.23
CA SER A 156 11.92 4.47 9.49
C SER A 156 10.54 5.05 9.83
N CYS A 157 9.84 5.57 8.81
CA CYS A 157 8.50 6.12 8.93
C CYS A 157 7.46 5.02 9.24
N LEU A 158 7.50 3.90 8.52
CA LEU A 158 6.62 2.74 8.77
C LEU A 158 6.86 2.14 10.15
N LYS A 159 8.12 2.02 10.58
CA LYS A 159 8.49 1.55 11.91
C LYS A 159 7.98 2.49 13.00
N LEU A 160 8.09 3.81 12.78
CA LEU A 160 7.52 4.80 13.69
C LEU A 160 6.01 4.59 13.80
N SER A 161 5.28 4.56 12.69
CA SER A 161 3.84 4.36 12.69
C SER A 161 3.41 3.06 13.36
N TYR A 162 4.11 1.96 13.11
CA TYR A 162 3.88 0.68 13.78
C TYR A 162 4.03 0.78 15.32
N ASN A 163 5.02 1.53 15.81
CA ASN A 163 5.22 1.72 17.25
C ASN A 163 4.07 2.49 17.91
N TYR A 164 3.36 3.34 17.16
CA TYR A 164 2.19 4.10 17.63
C TYR A 164 0.86 3.35 17.46
N VAL A 165 0.85 2.16 16.84
CA VAL A 165 -0.33 1.29 16.80
C VAL A 165 -0.71 0.89 18.22
N LYS A 166 -1.96 1.14 18.60
CA LYS A 166 -2.50 0.82 19.93
C LYS A 166 -2.92 -0.66 19.98
N GLY A 167 -2.43 -1.36 21.01
CA GLY A 167 -2.79 -2.75 21.31
C GLY A 167 -1.88 -3.79 20.65
N GLU A 168 -1.35 -4.70 21.46
CA GLU A 168 -0.44 -5.77 21.00
C GLU A 168 -1.12 -6.77 20.06
N GLU A 169 -2.42 -7.02 20.23
CA GLU A 169 -3.20 -7.85 19.29
C GLU A 169 -3.23 -7.21 17.90
N THR A 170 -3.38 -5.88 17.84
CA THR A 170 -3.44 -5.13 16.57
C THR A 170 -2.08 -5.17 15.86
N LYS A 171 -1.00 -4.96 16.61
CA LYS A 171 0.37 -5.11 16.11
C LYS A 171 0.66 -6.53 15.62
N SER A 172 0.24 -7.53 16.39
CA SER A 172 0.43 -8.95 16.03
C SER A 172 -0.35 -9.32 14.78
N CYS A 173 -1.58 -8.83 14.62
CA CYS A 173 -2.34 -8.97 13.38
C CYS A 173 -1.64 -8.33 12.18
N PHE A 174 -0.99 -7.19 12.35
CA PHE A 174 -0.21 -6.57 11.27
C PHE A 174 0.96 -7.45 10.84
N LEU A 175 1.71 -8.01 11.79
CA LEU A 175 2.82 -8.92 11.49
C LEU A 175 2.33 -10.23 10.87
N LEU A 176 1.15 -10.70 11.25
CA LEU A 176 0.53 -11.88 10.66
C LEU A 176 0.25 -11.70 9.16
N CYS A 177 -0.01 -10.47 8.70
CA CYS A 177 -0.16 -10.17 7.27
C CYS A 177 1.09 -10.51 6.46
N CYS A 178 2.30 -10.50 7.06
CA CYS A 178 3.55 -10.83 6.37
C CYS A 178 3.67 -12.32 5.99
N LEU A 179 2.76 -13.17 6.46
CA LEU A 179 2.71 -14.59 6.05
C LEU A 179 2.04 -14.81 4.69
N PHE A 180 1.39 -13.78 4.15
CA PHE A 180 0.67 -13.87 2.88
C PHE A 180 1.53 -13.31 1.75
N PRO A 181 1.36 -13.81 0.51
CA PRO A 181 2.01 -13.24 -0.65
C PRO A 181 1.69 -11.74 -0.80
N GLU A 182 2.59 -11.02 -1.46
CA GLU A 182 2.34 -9.64 -1.87
C GLU A 182 1.03 -9.54 -2.65
N ASP A 183 0.29 -8.45 -2.42
CA ASP A 183 -0.98 -8.17 -3.06
C ASP A 183 -2.12 -9.17 -2.83
N HIS A 184 -1.93 -10.14 -1.93
CA HIS A 184 -2.94 -11.13 -1.57
C HIS A 184 -4.10 -10.52 -0.78
N ASP A 185 -5.32 -10.88 -1.17
CA ASP A 185 -6.53 -10.51 -0.46
C ASP A 185 -6.72 -11.39 0.78
N ILE A 186 -6.50 -10.82 1.98
CA ILE A 186 -6.66 -11.56 3.24
C ILE A 186 -8.10 -11.40 3.77
N ASP A 187 -8.81 -12.53 3.91
CA ASP A 187 -10.12 -12.58 4.55
C ASP A 187 -10.00 -12.42 6.07
N ILE A 188 -10.95 -11.70 6.67
CA ILE A 188 -11.05 -11.57 8.13
C ILE A 188 -11.22 -12.92 8.83
N GLU A 189 -11.89 -13.88 8.21
CA GLU A 189 -12.05 -15.23 8.76
C GLU A 189 -10.70 -15.94 8.86
N VAL A 190 -9.83 -15.72 7.88
CA VAL A 190 -8.47 -16.25 7.85
C VAL A 190 -7.64 -15.60 8.96
N MET A 191 -7.72 -14.29 9.10
CA MET A 191 -7.06 -13.54 10.18
C MET A 191 -7.53 -14.02 11.57
N ALA A 192 -8.83 -14.25 11.75
CA ALA A 192 -9.40 -14.73 13.00
C ALA A 192 -8.90 -16.14 13.36
N ARG A 193 -8.87 -17.06 12.40
CA ARG A 193 -8.39 -18.44 12.61
C ARG A 193 -6.91 -18.51 12.93
N TYR A 194 -6.07 -17.82 12.15
CA TYR A 194 -4.64 -17.78 12.42
C TYR A 194 -4.35 -17.05 13.73
N GLY A 195 -5.02 -15.93 14.00
CA GLY A 195 -4.86 -15.19 15.25
C GLY A 195 -5.24 -16.02 16.47
N MET A 196 -6.36 -16.76 16.43
CA MET A 196 -6.74 -17.67 17.51
C MET A 196 -5.77 -18.85 17.64
N GLY A 197 -5.42 -19.51 16.53
CA GLY A 197 -4.54 -20.67 16.53
C GLY A 197 -3.10 -20.38 16.99
N GLN A 198 -2.62 -19.16 16.75
CA GLN A 198 -1.31 -18.67 17.22
C GLN A 198 -1.37 -18.02 18.62
N GLY A 199 -2.56 -17.96 19.24
CA GLY A 199 -2.72 -17.33 20.56
C GLY A 199 -2.49 -15.81 20.56
N LEU A 200 -2.70 -15.13 19.42
CA LEU A 200 -2.51 -13.68 19.30
C LEU A 200 -3.60 -12.89 20.04
N PHE A 201 -4.78 -13.49 20.23
CA PHE A 201 -5.89 -12.87 20.94
C PHE A 201 -5.95 -13.36 22.39
N GLN A 202 -5.84 -12.43 23.33
CA GLN A 202 -5.87 -12.71 24.76
C GLN A 202 -7.30 -13.03 25.22
N TYR A 203 -7.42 -14.12 25.97
CA TYR A 203 -8.66 -14.55 26.61
C TYR A 203 -9.81 -14.78 25.62
N VAL A 204 -9.50 -15.38 24.46
CA VAL A 204 -10.47 -15.77 23.44
C VAL A 204 -10.68 -17.28 23.48
N GLU A 205 -11.92 -17.71 23.69
CA GLU A 205 -12.29 -19.13 23.76
C GLU A 205 -13.14 -19.56 22.56
N THR A 206 -13.76 -18.61 21.86
CA THR A 206 -14.64 -18.88 20.72
C THR A 206 -14.16 -18.23 19.42
N MET A 207 -14.53 -18.84 18.29
CA MET A 207 -14.28 -18.25 16.97
C MET A 207 -15.03 -16.93 16.75
N GLU A 208 -16.15 -16.71 17.43
CA GLU A 208 -16.91 -15.45 17.34
C GLU A 208 -16.13 -14.31 17.99
N GLU A 209 -15.58 -14.53 19.18
CA GLU A 209 -14.70 -13.56 19.85
C GLU A 209 -13.44 -13.27 19.03
N ALA A 210 -12.82 -14.32 18.45
CA ALA A 210 -11.67 -14.16 17.57
C ALA A 210 -11.97 -13.25 16.37
N ARG A 211 -13.14 -13.41 15.74
CA ARG A 211 -13.59 -12.52 14.65
C ARG A 211 -13.74 -11.09 15.11
N CYS A 212 -14.34 -10.85 16.27
CA CYS A 212 -14.50 -9.52 16.83
C CYS A 212 -13.14 -8.83 17.10
N ARG A 213 -12.17 -9.57 17.65
CA ARG A 213 -10.81 -9.07 17.88
C ARG A 213 -10.08 -8.78 16.56
N ALA A 214 -10.12 -9.70 15.61
CA ALA A 214 -9.55 -9.50 14.27
C ALA A 214 -10.17 -8.28 13.58
N HIS A 215 -11.49 -8.11 13.64
CA HIS A 215 -12.19 -6.97 13.06
C HIS A 215 -11.71 -5.64 13.64
N THR A 216 -11.58 -5.59 14.97
CA THR A 216 -11.11 -4.41 15.68
C THR A 216 -9.66 -4.08 15.32
N ALA A 217 -8.78 -5.08 15.31
CA ALA A 217 -7.38 -4.92 14.89
C ALA A 217 -7.28 -4.37 13.47
N ILE A 218 -8.01 -4.96 12.52
CA ILE A 218 -8.04 -4.52 11.12
C ILE A 218 -8.54 -3.08 11.01
N LYS A 219 -9.61 -2.73 11.73
CA LYS A 219 -10.15 -1.36 11.76
C LYS A 219 -9.11 -0.36 12.25
N ASN A 220 -8.37 -0.69 13.31
CA ASN A 220 -7.33 0.18 13.88
C ASN A 220 -6.13 0.34 12.93
N LEU A 221 -5.71 -0.75 12.26
CA LEU A 221 -4.63 -0.71 11.28
C LEU A 221 -5.01 0.11 10.04
N LYS A 222 -6.27 0.04 9.60
CA LYS A 222 -6.81 0.91 8.53
C LYS A 222 -6.81 2.38 8.96
N ALA A 223 -7.24 2.68 10.19
CA ALA A 223 -7.21 4.03 10.73
C ALA A 223 -5.78 4.59 10.84
N SER A 224 -4.79 3.72 11.07
CA SER A 224 -3.37 4.06 11.11
C SER A 224 -2.71 4.09 9.72
N CYS A 225 -3.48 3.87 8.64
CA CYS A 225 -3.01 3.80 7.25
C CYS A 225 -1.88 2.79 6.99
N LEU A 226 -1.79 1.74 7.81
CA LEU A 226 -0.88 0.61 7.60
C LEU A 226 -1.49 -0.48 6.71
N LEU A 227 -2.82 -0.46 6.59
CA LEU A 227 -3.57 -1.30 5.68
C LEU A 227 -4.46 -0.43 4.79
N SER A 228 -4.50 -0.76 3.51
CA SER A 228 -5.42 -0.16 2.54
C SER A 228 -6.67 -1.03 2.39
N MET A 229 -7.81 -0.42 2.05
CA MET A 229 -8.94 -1.16 1.50
C MET A 229 -8.78 -1.22 -0.01
N LEU A 230 -8.68 -2.42 -0.58
CA LEU A 230 -9.15 -2.63 -1.94
C LEU A 230 -10.63 -3.00 -1.89
N PHE A 231 -11.43 -2.27 -2.66
CA PHE A 231 -12.68 -2.81 -3.18
C PHE A 231 -12.34 -3.57 -4.46
N VAL A 232 -12.20 -4.89 -4.37
CA VAL A 232 -12.19 -5.72 -5.57
C VAL A 232 -13.64 -5.88 -6.00
N ALA A 233 -13.99 -5.39 -7.19
CA ALA A 233 -15.28 -5.68 -7.80
C ALA A 233 -15.31 -7.16 -8.20
N LEU A 234 -15.86 -8.01 -7.32
CA LEU A 234 -16.29 -9.34 -7.72
C LEU A 234 -17.70 -9.26 -8.33
N PRO A 235 -18.04 -10.11 -9.32
CA PRO A 235 -19.32 -10.04 -10.01
C PRO A 235 -20.56 -10.27 -9.13
N PHE A 236 -20.40 -10.62 -7.84
CA PHE A 236 -21.51 -10.96 -6.94
C PHE A 236 -21.48 -10.36 -5.52
N SER A 237 -20.44 -9.61 -5.11
CA SER A 237 -20.45 -8.89 -3.81
C SER A 237 -19.29 -7.89 -3.62
N LEU A 238 -19.54 -6.88 -2.77
CA LEU A 238 -18.51 -6.02 -2.15
C LEU A 238 -18.12 -6.63 -0.80
N LEU A 239 -16.98 -7.31 -0.73
CA LEU A 239 -16.43 -7.77 0.55
C LEU A 239 -15.27 -6.86 0.99
N PRO A 240 -15.24 -6.40 2.26
CA PRO A 240 -14.12 -5.61 2.75
C PRO A 240 -12.86 -6.48 2.80
N ARG A 241 -11.88 -6.17 1.95
CA ARG A 241 -10.59 -6.86 1.87
C ARG A 241 -9.47 -5.95 2.37
N ILE A 242 -8.36 -6.58 2.72
CA ILE A 242 -7.23 -5.95 3.39
C ILE A 242 -5.99 -6.22 2.58
N ARG A 243 -5.26 -5.16 2.25
CA ARG A 243 -3.93 -5.23 1.66
C ARG A 243 -2.96 -4.41 2.52
N VAL A 244 -1.78 -4.97 2.79
CA VAL A 244 -0.69 -4.24 3.44
C VAL A 244 -0.22 -3.13 2.51
N CYS A 245 -0.04 -1.91 3.03
CA CYS A 245 0.57 -0.86 2.23
C CYS A 245 2.04 -1.25 1.96
N GLY A 246 2.36 -1.62 0.72
CA GLY A 246 3.72 -1.90 0.24
C GLY A 246 4.37 -0.71 -0.46
#